data_AF-A0A1S3TXV7-F1
#
_entry.id   AF-A0A1S3TXV7-F1
#
_cell.length_a   1.000
_cell.length_b   1.000
_cell.length_c   1.000
_cell.angle_alpha   90.00
_cell.angle_beta   90.00
_cell.angle_gamma   90.00
#
_symmetry.space_group_name_H-M   'P 1'
#
loop_
_entity.id
_entity.type
_entity.pdbx_description
1 polymer ?
#
loop_
_entity_poly.entity_id
_entity_poly.type
_entity_poly.pdbx_seq_one_letter_code
_entity_poly.pdbx_strand_id
1 'polypeptide(L)'
;MATFLSNQSLFAPCPCSTPFSSNPFQTLKPKIIYFSSRGFPRPLNSSPNRRTPFRRTPLKYSHDPPPTRNDETGETRKDFRGIDGDEDKKPSPSLMVLLEAYKEAFFNGDENGVALIEEGIYSAVIRKNKLIQKVSSLSADKATSKDRYVRLQADFDNFRKRSDKERLSIQSDAQQELIEQLLLMVDSFEKTKQQTKTTTEKEKKIDVSYQGIYKQFVEILRSHHVSVIATVGKPFNPLQHEAIAREESAEFKKGIIIKESRRGFLLRDRVLRPAQVKVSLGPGTNKSPVSPDNSMERPSTAAGIDER
;
A
#
# COMPACT_ATOMS: atom_id res chain seq x y z
N MET A 1 -25.66 56.26 -18.25
CA MET A 1 -25.49 55.93 -19.68
C MET A 1 -24.07 55.39 -19.86
N ALA A 2 -23.97 54.19 -20.45
CA ALA A 2 -22.80 53.47 -21.02
C ALA A 2 -21.51 53.35 -20.14
N THR A 3 -21.05 52.22 -19.58
CA THR A 3 -20.71 50.84 -20.02
C THR A 3 -19.52 50.66 -20.97
N PHE A 4 -18.67 49.67 -20.61
CA PHE A 4 -17.56 48.95 -21.31
C PHE A 4 -16.12 49.47 -21.05
N LEU A 5 -15.31 48.80 -20.20
CA LEU A 5 -14.45 47.59 -20.44
C LEU A 5 -13.27 47.92 -21.38
N SER A 6 -11.99 47.61 -21.14
CA SER A 6 -11.41 46.35 -20.62
C SER A 6 -9.93 46.49 -20.20
N ASN A 7 -9.49 45.45 -19.48
CA ASN A 7 -8.26 45.23 -18.73
C ASN A 7 -6.92 45.28 -19.50
N GLN A 8 -5.91 45.65 -18.71
CA GLN A 8 -4.47 45.44 -18.94
C GLN A 8 -4.09 43.96 -18.85
N SER A 9 -3.26 43.46 -19.77
CA SER A 9 -2.31 42.39 -19.49
C SER A 9 -1.17 42.37 -20.53
N LEU A 10 0.01 42.08 -19.99
CA LEU A 10 1.33 42.10 -20.59
C LEU A 10 1.55 40.90 -21.51
N PHE A 11 2.01 41.08 -22.74
CA PHE A 11 2.78 40.08 -23.48
C PHE A 11 3.76 40.76 -24.45
N ALA A 12 5.05 40.67 -24.12
CA ALA A 12 6.16 40.97 -25.01
C ALA A 12 6.65 39.67 -25.69
N PRO A 13 7.29 39.76 -26.87
CA PRO A 13 7.50 38.63 -27.78
C PRO A 13 8.80 37.86 -27.52
N CYS A 14 8.83 36.61 -27.98
CA CYS A 14 10.00 35.73 -28.06
C CYS A 14 11.15 36.34 -28.87
N PRO A 15 12.41 36.00 -28.50
CA PRO A 15 13.44 35.81 -29.51
C PRO A 15 14.14 34.45 -29.35
N CYS A 16 14.09 33.67 -30.43
CA CYS A 16 15.04 32.61 -30.73
C CYS A 16 16.40 33.25 -31.06
N SER A 17 17.47 32.85 -30.36
CA SER A 17 18.84 32.69 -30.91
C SER A 17 19.85 32.49 -29.77
N THR A 18 20.48 31.32 -29.69
CA THR A 18 21.80 31.17 -29.07
C THR A 18 22.72 30.40 -30.01
N PRO A 19 24.02 30.76 -30.08
CA PRO A 19 24.89 30.33 -31.15
C PRO A 19 25.53 28.97 -30.86
N PHE A 20 25.73 28.26 -31.96
CA PHE A 20 26.49 27.04 -32.13
C PHE A 20 27.96 27.27 -31.74
N SER A 21 28.41 26.68 -30.63
CA SER A 21 29.82 26.66 -30.22
C SER A 21 30.39 25.26 -30.47
N SER A 22 31.17 25.14 -31.54
CA SER A 22 31.96 23.97 -31.90
C SER A 22 33.14 23.78 -30.95
N ASN A 23 33.24 22.60 -30.31
CA ASN A 23 34.52 22.03 -29.90
C ASN A 23 34.45 20.49 -29.95
N PRO A 24 35.51 19.81 -30.42
CA PRO A 24 35.48 18.39 -30.77
C PRO A 24 35.61 17.47 -29.55
N PHE A 25 34.88 16.35 -29.61
CA PHE A 25 34.85 15.28 -28.62
C PHE A 25 36.25 14.67 -28.36
N GLN A 26 36.73 14.76 -27.12
CA GLN A 26 37.81 13.90 -26.62
C GLN A 26 37.23 12.55 -26.21
N THR A 27 37.62 11.50 -26.93
CA THR A 27 37.30 10.10 -26.64
C THR A 27 38.05 9.63 -25.39
N LEU A 28 37.32 9.37 -24.29
CA LEU A 28 37.86 8.67 -23.12
C LEU A 28 37.83 7.15 -23.36
N LYS A 29 38.99 6.50 -23.25
CA LYS A 29 39.14 5.03 -23.36
C LYS A 29 38.50 4.32 -22.15
N PRO A 30 37.83 3.17 -22.33
CA PRO A 30 37.25 2.44 -21.22
C PRO A 30 38.34 1.75 -20.39
N LYS A 31 38.30 1.94 -19.06
CA LYS A 31 39.18 1.27 -18.09
C LYS A 31 38.54 -0.06 -17.72
N ILE A 32 39.16 -1.17 -18.14
CA ILE A 32 38.78 -2.53 -17.76
C ILE A 32 39.10 -2.72 -16.28
N ILE A 33 38.08 -2.98 -15.46
CA ILE A 33 38.22 -3.32 -14.05
C ILE A 33 38.27 -4.85 -13.95
N TYR A 34 39.44 -5.39 -13.61
CA TYR A 34 39.60 -6.79 -13.24
C TYR A 34 39.12 -7.00 -11.80
N PHE A 35 38.06 -7.79 -11.60
CA PHE A 35 37.69 -8.28 -10.28
C PHE A 35 38.54 -9.50 -9.92
N SER A 36 39.45 -9.30 -8.96
CA SER A 36 40.19 -10.38 -8.29
C SER A 36 39.23 -11.19 -7.41
N SER A 37 39.22 -12.50 -7.60
CA SER A 37 38.53 -13.47 -6.75
C SER A 37 39.10 -13.43 -5.33
N ARG A 38 38.36 -12.86 -4.37
CA ARG A 38 38.61 -13.07 -2.95
C ARG A 38 37.50 -13.95 -2.37
N GLY A 39 37.94 -15.08 -1.82
CA GLY A 39 37.10 -16.17 -1.35
C GLY A 39 36.17 -15.80 -0.20
N PHE A 40 35.05 -16.52 -0.15
CA PHE A 40 34.10 -16.52 0.97
C PHE A 40 34.73 -17.15 2.22
N PRO A 41 34.48 -16.63 3.43
CA PRO A 41 34.97 -17.25 4.65
C PRO A 41 34.15 -18.49 5.01
N ARG A 42 34.83 -19.58 5.37
CA ARG A 42 34.25 -20.77 6.03
C ARG A 42 33.80 -20.44 7.46
N PRO A 43 32.68 -20.98 7.95
CA PRO A 43 32.41 -20.96 9.38
C PRO A 43 33.23 -22.05 10.10
N LEU A 44 33.81 -21.64 11.24
CA LEU A 44 34.56 -22.50 12.15
C LEU A 44 33.60 -23.40 12.94
N ASN A 45 34.00 -24.67 13.04
CA ASN A 45 33.35 -25.69 13.83
C ASN A 45 34.09 -25.80 15.18
N SER A 46 33.41 -25.61 16.31
CA SER A 46 33.88 -26.07 17.62
C SER A 46 32.70 -26.25 18.60
N SER A 47 32.42 -27.51 18.92
CA SER A 47 31.62 -28.02 20.06
C SER A 47 32.27 -27.65 21.42
N PRO A 48 31.66 -27.81 22.63
CA PRO A 48 30.91 -29.02 23.05
C PRO A 48 29.78 -28.90 24.12
N ASN A 49 29.03 -30.00 24.26
CA ASN A 49 28.39 -30.55 25.48
C ASN A 49 27.37 -29.72 26.31
N ARG A 50 26.10 -30.18 26.27
CA ARG A 50 25.35 -30.48 27.50
C ARG A 50 24.44 -31.69 27.30
N ARG A 51 24.70 -32.74 28.09
CA ARG A 51 23.89 -33.95 28.26
C ARG A 51 22.66 -33.64 29.13
N THR A 52 21.54 -34.28 28.86
CA THR A 52 20.69 -35.04 29.82
C THR A 52 19.52 -35.74 29.08
N PRO A 53 18.89 -36.79 29.64
CA PRO A 53 18.50 -37.95 28.86
C PRO A 53 16.99 -38.33 28.91
N PHE A 54 16.63 -39.31 28.08
CA PHE A 54 15.46 -40.21 28.13
C PHE A 54 14.03 -39.63 28.14
N ARG A 55 13.27 -39.91 27.06
CA ARG A 55 12.22 -40.96 27.05
C ARG A 55 11.59 -41.09 25.65
N ARG A 56 11.51 -42.33 25.14
CA ARG A 56 10.63 -42.70 24.03
C ARG A 56 9.31 -43.22 24.61
N THR A 57 8.19 -42.71 24.11
CA THR A 57 6.93 -43.47 23.91
C THR A 57 6.11 -42.79 22.81
N PRO A 58 5.40 -43.55 21.94
CA PRO A 58 4.73 -43.03 20.75
C PRO A 58 3.21 -42.90 20.95
N LEU A 59 2.55 -41.91 20.31
CA LEU A 59 1.13 -41.93 19.87
C LEU A 59 0.82 -40.56 19.19
N LYS A 60 0.67 -40.50 17.86
CA LYS A 60 -0.59 -40.47 17.07
C LYS A 60 -1.53 -39.26 17.31
N TYR A 61 -1.49 -38.29 16.40
CA TYR A 61 -2.64 -37.51 15.89
C TYR A 61 -2.21 -36.85 14.56
N SER A 62 -2.54 -37.48 13.43
CA SER A 62 -3.59 -37.09 12.46
C SER A 62 -3.25 -35.85 11.62
N HIS A 63 -2.77 -36.12 10.40
CA HIS A 63 -2.95 -35.24 9.26
C HIS A 63 -3.95 -35.91 8.32
N ASP A 64 -5.10 -35.27 8.12
CA ASP A 64 -5.95 -35.55 6.97
C ASP A 64 -5.20 -35.09 5.70
N PRO A 65 -5.04 -35.96 4.69
CA PRO A 65 -4.45 -35.55 3.41
C PRO A 65 -5.50 -34.85 2.54
N PRO A 66 -5.16 -33.76 1.84
CA PRO A 66 -6.03 -33.22 0.80
C PRO A 66 -6.02 -34.15 -0.42
N PRO A 67 -7.10 -34.13 -1.23
CA PRO A 67 -7.44 -35.23 -2.11
C PRO A 67 -6.51 -35.34 -3.31
N THR A 68 -6.19 -36.58 -3.66
CA THR A 68 -5.56 -36.97 -4.91
C THR A 68 -6.43 -36.56 -6.10
N ARG A 69 -5.88 -35.71 -6.96
CA ARG A 69 -6.24 -35.66 -8.38
C ARG A 69 -5.02 -36.05 -9.17
N ASN A 70 -5.22 -37.07 -9.99
CA ASN A 70 -4.24 -37.64 -10.90
C ASN A 70 -3.79 -36.56 -11.89
N ASP A 71 -2.49 -36.31 -11.95
CA ASP A 71 -1.79 -36.00 -13.19
C ASP A 71 -0.34 -36.46 -13.02
N GLU A 72 -0.03 -37.61 -13.61
CA GLU A 72 1.33 -38.03 -13.87
C GLU A 72 1.93 -37.07 -14.91
N THR A 73 2.67 -36.07 -14.46
CA THR A 73 3.64 -35.40 -15.32
C THR A 73 4.90 -35.11 -14.52
N GLY A 74 5.85 -36.02 -14.63
CA GLY A 74 7.23 -35.77 -14.22
C GLY A 74 7.78 -34.63 -15.06
N GLU A 75 8.06 -33.49 -14.43
CA GLU A 75 8.97 -32.48 -14.97
C GLU A 75 10.39 -33.05 -14.95
N THR A 76 10.64 -33.87 -15.96
CA THR A 76 11.96 -34.06 -16.54
C THR A 76 12.54 -32.67 -16.76
N ARG A 77 13.74 -32.44 -16.21
CA ARG A 77 14.69 -31.50 -16.78
C ARG A 77 14.71 -31.76 -18.28
N LYS A 78 14.01 -30.93 -19.06
CA LYS A 78 14.29 -30.79 -20.48
C LYS A 78 15.59 -30.01 -20.57
N ASP A 79 16.68 -30.70 -20.29
CA ASP A 79 17.90 -30.51 -21.06
C ASP A 79 17.45 -30.66 -22.51
N PHE A 80 17.15 -29.53 -23.15
CA PHE A 80 17.08 -29.45 -24.60
C PHE A 80 18.50 -29.76 -25.08
N ARG A 81 18.79 -31.06 -25.15
CA ARG A 81 19.71 -31.61 -26.14
C ARG A 81 19.21 -31.05 -27.45
N GLY A 82 19.88 -29.99 -27.89
CA GLY A 82 19.74 -29.49 -29.25
C GLY A 82 20.06 -30.65 -30.16
N ILE A 83 19.00 -31.29 -30.66
CA ILE A 83 19.06 -32.01 -31.92
C ILE A 83 18.97 -30.91 -32.97
N ASP A 84 20.08 -30.21 -33.19
CA ASP A 84 20.37 -29.65 -34.49
C ASP A 84 21.64 -30.39 -34.89
N GLY A 85 21.44 -31.43 -35.72
CA GLY A 85 22.54 -32.18 -36.32
C GLY A 85 23.52 -31.20 -36.95
N ASP A 86 24.76 -31.26 -36.47
CA ASP A 86 25.93 -30.60 -37.04
C ASP A 86 26.34 -31.35 -38.33
N GLU A 87 25.41 -31.44 -39.29
CA GLU A 87 25.70 -31.95 -40.63
C GLU A 87 25.97 -30.79 -41.58
N ASP A 88 27.17 -30.83 -42.15
CA ASP A 88 27.69 -30.03 -43.27
C ASP A 88 28.11 -28.59 -43.00
N LYS A 89 29.24 -28.43 -42.28
CA LYS A 89 30.18 -27.33 -42.54
C LYS A 89 31.00 -27.60 -43.82
N LYS A 90 30.34 -27.71 -44.96
CA LYS A 90 30.97 -27.28 -46.22
C LYS A 90 30.46 -25.87 -46.49
N PRO A 91 31.34 -24.86 -46.64
CA PRO A 91 30.87 -23.55 -47.06
C PRO A 91 30.16 -23.74 -48.40
N SER A 92 28.84 -23.59 -48.39
CA SER A 92 28.09 -23.57 -49.64
C SER A 92 28.69 -22.44 -50.49
N PRO A 93 28.96 -22.69 -51.78
CA PRO A 93 29.50 -21.66 -52.65
C PRO A 93 28.64 -20.40 -52.52
N SER A 94 29.29 -19.25 -52.36
CA SER A 94 28.61 -17.96 -52.23
C SER A 94 27.58 -17.84 -53.34
N LEU A 95 26.41 -17.26 -53.07
CA LEU A 95 25.37 -17.06 -54.08
C LEU A 95 25.93 -16.37 -55.35
N MET A 96 26.94 -15.51 -55.18
CA MET A 96 27.67 -14.88 -56.29
C MET A 96 28.45 -15.88 -57.15
N VAL A 97 29.08 -16.88 -56.53
CA VAL A 97 29.80 -17.96 -57.23
C VAL A 97 28.82 -18.88 -57.95
N LEU A 98 27.67 -19.17 -57.33
CA LEU A 98 26.59 -19.93 -57.97
C LEU A 98 25.97 -19.16 -59.14
N LEU A 99 25.78 -17.84 -59.03
CA LEU A 99 25.30 -17.01 -60.14
C LEU A 99 26.30 -16.93 -61.29
N GLU A 100 27.59 -16.86 -61.00
CA GLU A 100 28.62 -16.81 -62.04
C GLU A 100 28.71 -18.16 -62.78
N ALA A 101 28.69 -19.27 -62.03
CA ALA A 101 28.61 -20.61 -62.60
C ALA A 101 27.32 -20.83 -63.41
N TYR A 102 26.18 -20.25 -62.98
CA TYR A 102 24.92 -20.31 -63.71
C TYR A 102 25.03 -19.62 -65.08
N LYS A 103 25.64 -18.43 -65.14
CA LYS A 103 25.87 -17.71 -66.39
C LYS A 103 26.75 -18.53 -67.33
N GLU A 104 27.87 -19.06 -66.84
CA GLU A 104 28.78 -19.87 -67.64
C GLU A 104 28.14 -21.16 -68.16
N ALA A 105 27.38 -21.89 -67.32
CA ALA A 105 26.66 -23.09 -67.72
C ALA A 105 25.56 -22.79 -68.76
N PHE A 106 24.87 -21.66 -68.62
CA PHE A 106 23.87 -21.20 -69.58
C PHE A 106 24.50 -20.83 -70.94
N PHE A 107 25.62 -20.11 -70.95
CA PHE A 107 26.34 -19.76 -72.20
C PHE A 107 26.91 -20.99 -72.92
N ASN A 108 27.30 -22.03 -72.17
CA ASN A 108 27.85 -23.27 -72.72
C ASN A 108 26.78 -24.30 -73.12
N GLY A 109 25.50 -24.06 -72.85
CA GLY A 109 24.39 -24.98 -73.17
C GLY A 109 24.37 -26.25 -72.31
N ASP A 110 24.98 -26.23 -71.13
CA ASP A 110 25.02 -27.38 -70.21
C ASP A 110 23.77 -27.40 -69.32
N GLU A 111 22.69 -28.00 -69.84
CA GLU A 111 21.40 -28.11 -69.15
C GLU A 111 21.51 -28.83 -67.80
N ASN A 112 22.40 -29.82 -67.69
CA ASN A 112 22.62 -30.56 -66.43
C ASN A 112 23.31 -29.69 -65.37
N GLY A 113 24.31 -28.91 -65.79
CA GLY A 113 24.98 -27.93 -64.92
C GLY A 113 24.02 -26.86 -64.41
N VAL A 114 23.15 -26.34 -65.28
CA VAL A 114 22.11 -25.36 -64.93
C VAL A 114 21.15 -25.93 -63.87
N ALA A 115 20.63 -27.15 -64.07
CA ALA A 115 19.70 -27.79 -63.13
C ALA A 115 20.32 -27.99 -61.72
N LEU A 116 21.57 -28.46 -61.64
CA LEU A 116 22.28 -28.65 -60.37
C LEU A 116 22.51 -27.31 -59.63
N ILE A 117 22.78 -26.24 -60.38
CA ILE A 117 22.96 -24.91 -59.80
C ILE A 117 21.63 -24.33 -59.30
N GLU A 118 20.54 -24.53 -60.04
CA GLU A 118 19.19 -24.12 -59.62
C GLU A 118 18.73 -24.82 -58.34
N GLU A 119 18.97 -26.12 -58.20
CA GLU A 119 18.73 -26.86 -56.96
C GLU A 119 19.56 -26.30 -55.78
N GLY A 120 20.83 -25.97 -56.04
CA GLY A 120 21.73 -25.33 -55.09
C GLY A 120 21.17 -23.98 -54.60
N ILE A 121 20.72 -23.13 -55.52
CA ILE A 121 20.11 -21.82 -55.22
C ILE A 121 18.80 -22.01 -54.44
N TYR A 122 17.93 -22.93 -54.86
CA TYR A 122 16.67 -23.23 -54.18
C TYR A 122 16.89 -23.68 -52.73
N SER A 123 17.85 -24.58 -52.49
CA SER A 123 18.22 -25.04 -51.15
C SER A 123 18.76 -23.89 -50.27
N ALA A 124 19.55 -22.98 -50.84
CA ALA A 124 20.09 -21.81 -50.15
C ALA A 124 18.96 -20.83 -49.74
N VAL A 125 17.98 -20.62 -50.62
CA VAL A 125 16.80 -19.79 -50.33
C VAL A 125 15.94 -20.39 -49.21
N ILE A 126 15.69 -21.71 -49.23
CA ILE A 126 14.95 -22.39 -48.15
C ILE A 126 15.68 -22.24 -46.82
N ARG A 127 17.00 -22.49 -46.79
CA ARG A 127 17.82 -22.32 -45.57
C ARG A 127 17.76 -20.89 -45.06
N LYS A 128 17.89 -19.90 -45.95
CA LYS A 128 17.77 -18.47 -45.60
C LYS A 128 16.39 -18.17 -44.99
N ASN A 129 15.30 -18.61 -45.63
CA ASN A 129 13.95 -18.36 -45.13
C ASN A 129 13.71 -19.02 -43.76
N LYS A 130 14.20 -20.26 -43.57
CA LYS A 130 14.15 -20.95 -42.26
C LYS A 130 14.94 -20.17 -41.19
N LEU A 131 16.10 -19.62 -41.53
CA LEU A 131 16.90 -18.82 -40.61
C LEU A 131 16.21 -17.48 -40.27
N ILE A 132 15.61 -16.81 -41.27
CA ILE A 132 14.82 -15.58 -41.05
C ILE A 132 13.65 -15.86 -40.10
N GLN A 133 12.93 -16.97 -40.31
CA GLN A 133 11.84 -17.38 -39.42
C GLN A 133 12.34 -17.64 -37.99
N LYS A 134 13.44 -18.39 -37.81
CA LYS A 134 14.06 -18.63 -36.50
C LYS A 134 14.49 -17.32 -35.82
N VAL A 135 15.11 -16.40 -36.55
CA VAL A 135 15.53 -15.09 -36.00
C VAL A 135 14.33 -14.24 -35.61
N SER A 136 13.28 -14.25 -36.42
CA SER A 136 12.03 -13.54 -36.14
C SER A 136 11.35 -14.08 -34.89
N SER A 137 11.24 -15.40 -34.74
CA SER A 137 10.62 -16.02 -33.56
C SER A 137 11.44 -15.73 -32.29
N LEU A 138 12.76 -15.91 -32.33
CA LEU A 138 13.65 -15.62 -31.20
C LEU A 138 13.64 -14.14 -30.80
N SER A 139 13.53 -13.23 -31.78
CA SER A 139 13.39 -11.79 -31.52
C SER A 139 12.07 -11.48 -30.81
N ALA A 140 10.96 -12.08 -31.26
CA ALA A 140 9.65 -11.93 -30.61
C ALA A 140 9.65 -12.50 -29.17
N ASP A 141 10.22 -13.69 -28.95
CA ASP A 141 10.34 -14.30 -27.62
C ASP A 141 11.19 -13.44 -26.67
N LYS A 142 12.27 -12.84 -27.20
CA LYS A 142 13.11 -11.92 -26.43
C LYS A 142 12.36 -10.64 -26.07
N ALA A 143 11.55 -10.10 -26.99
CA ALA A 143 10.75 -8.90 -26.74
C ALA A 143 9.68 -9.17 -25.68
N THR A 144 8.93 -10.27 -25.80
CA THR A 144 7.89 -10.64 -24.83
C THR A 144 8.48 -10.94 -23.45
N SER A 145 9.63 -11.62 -23.37
CA SER A 145 10.32 -11.89 -22.10
C SER A 145 10.82 -10.62 -21.42
N LYS A 146 11.34 -9.66 -22.19
CA LYS A 146 11.75 -8.35 -21.67
C LYS A 146 10.56 -7.56 -21.14
N ASP A 147 9.45 -7.56 -21.86
CA ASP A 147 8.22 -6.87 -21.42
C ASP A 147 7.70 -7.46 -20.10
N ARG A 148 7.64 -8.80 -20.00
CA ARG A 148 7.31 -9.49 -18.75
C ARG A 148 8.27 -9.12 -17.61
N TYR A 149 9.57 -9.04 -17.89
CA TYR A 149 10.58 -8.67 -16.89
C TYR A 149 10.40 -7.22 -16.41
N VAL A 150 10.18 -6.26 -17.31
CA VAL A 150 9.96 -4.86 -16.95
C VAL A 150 8.69 -4.71 -16.11
N ARG A 151 7.62 -5.41 -16.49
CA ARG A 151 6.37 -5.43 -15.70
C ARG A 151 6.59 -6.03 -14.32
N LEU A 152 7.27 -7.17 -14.24
CA LEU A 152 7.56 -7.82 -12.96
C LEU A 152 8.43 -6.93 -12.07
N GLN A 153 9.41 -6.22 -12.64
CA GLN A 153 10.22 -5.23 -11.93
C GLN A 153 9.35 -4.11 -11.35
N ALA A 154 8.40 -3.58 -12.13
CA ALA A 154 7.48 -2.56 -11.65
C ALA A 154 6.55 -3.08 -10.54
N ASP A 155 6.06 -4.31 -10.66
CA ASP A 155 5.23 -4.97 -9.65
C ASP A 155 6.02 -5.17 -8.34
N PHE A 156 7.30 -5.53 -8.42
CA PHE A 156 8.18 -5.63 -7.26
C PHE A 156 8.44 -4.28 -6.57
N ASP A 157 8.66 -3.22 -7.35
CA ASP A 157 8.84 -1.88 -6.78
C ASP A 157 7.56 -1.37 -6.10
N ASN A 158 6.40 -1.67 -6.68
CA ASN A 158 5.09 -1.38 -6.09
C ASN A 158 4.85 -2.18 -4.81
N PHE A 159 5.16 -3.48 -4.83
CA PHE A 159 5.07 -4.35 -3.66
C PHE A 159 5.96 -3.84 -2.53
N ARG A 160 7.23 -3.54 -2.80
CA ARG A 160 8.16 -3.01 -1.79
C ARG A 160 7.64 -1.73 -1.14
N LYS A 161 7.22 -0.75 -1.95
CA LYS A 161 6.64 0.51 -1.44
C LYS A 161 5.37 0.28 -0.61
N ARG A 162 4.55 -0.70 -0.99
CA ARG A 162 3.35 -1.08 -0.24
C ARG A 162 3.72 -1.75 1.08
N SER A 163 4.62 -2.72 1.06
CA SER A 163 5.07 -3.45 2.25
C SER A 163 5.73 -2.52 3.28
N ASP A 164 6.52 -1.55 2.83
CA ASP A 164 7.14 -0.56 3.74
C ASP A 164 6.07 0.30 4.43
N LYS A 165 5.03 0.73 3.70
CA LYS A 165 3.89 1.47 4.29
C LYS A 165 3.08 0.61 5.26
N GLU A 166 2.81 -0.64 4.89
CA GLU A 166 2.06 -1.59 5.70
C GLU A 166 2.81 -1.93 6.99
N ARG A 167 4.14 -2.08 6.94
CA ARG A 167 4.96 -2.29 8.12
C ARG A 167 4.86 -1.11 9.10
N LEU A 168 4.89 0.11 8.59
CA LEU A 168 4.72 1.31 9.42
C LEU A 168 3.31 1.43 10.00
N SER A 169 2.27 1.10 9.23
CA SER A 169 0.90 1.12 9.73
C SER A 169 0.70 0.08 10.83
N ILE A 170 1.15 -1.17 10.61
CA ILE A 170 1.08 -2.24 11.61
C ILE A 170 1.78 -1.83 12.92
N GLN A 171 2.97 -1.21 12.82
CA GLN A 171 3.67 -0.73 14.01
C GLN A 171 2.86 0.36 14.74
N SER A 172 2.26 1.29 14.01
CA SER A 172 1.43 2.35 14.60
C SER A 172 0.12 1.82 15.20
N ASP A 173 -0.50 0.84 14.55
CA ASP A 173 -1.74 0.20 15.01
C ASP A 173 -1.49 -0.62 16.28
N ALA A 174 -0.41 -1.41 16.31
CA ALA A 174 0.00 -2.13 17.51
C ALA A 174 0.32 -1.19 18.68
N GLN A 175 0.99 -0.06 18.41
CA GLN A 175 1.23 0.95 19.44
C GLN A 175 -0.09 1.54 19.97
N GLN A 176 -1.04 1.81 19.09
CA GLN A 176 -2.35 2.32 19.46
C GLN A 176 -3.10 1.33 20.37
N GLU A 177 -3.20 0.05 20.00
CA GLU A 177 -3.90 -0.96 20.79
C GLU A 177 -3.32 -1.07 22.22
N LEU A 178 -1.99 -1.06 22.34
CA LEU A 178 -1.32 -1.09 23.64
C LEU A 178 -1.64 0.15 24.48
N ILE A 179 -1.61 1.34 23.88
CA ILE A 179 -1.91 2.59 24.59
C ILE A 179 -3.37 2.63 25.02
N GLU A 180 -4.30 2.19 24.17
CA GLU A 180 -5.73 2.13 24.50
C GLU A 180 -6.01 1.29 25.75
N GLN A 181 -5.33 0.14 25.90
CA GLN A 181 -5.42 -0.68 27.10
C GLN A 181 -4.85 0.04 28.32
N LEU A 182 -3.73 0.77 28.17
CA LEU A 182 -3.15 1.58 29.24
C LEU A 182 -4.06 2.75 29.67
N LEU A 183 -4.88 3.30 28.77
CA LEU A 183 -5.83 4.37 29.11
C LEU A 183 -6.89 3.94 30.14
N LEU A 184 -7.19 2.65 30.26
CA LEU A 184 -8.09 2.13 31.30
C LEU A 184 -7.52 2.37 32.71
N MET A 185 -6.19 2.36 32.85
CA MET A 185 -5.54 2.72 34.11
C MET A 185 -5.72 4.20 34.42
N VAL A 186 -5.54 5.09 33.43
CA VAL A 186 -5.79 6.54 33.59
C VAL A 186 -7.21 6.78 34.09
N ASP A 187 -8.20 6.11 33.51
CA ASP A 187 -9.60 6.27 33.92
C ASP A 187 -9.82 5.79 35.36
N SER A 188 -9.15 4.70 35.77
CA SER A 188 -9.20 4.22 37.14
C SER A 188 -8.59 5.25 38.11
N PHE A 189 -7.47 5.87 37.73
CA PHE A 189 -6.86 6.96 38.49
C PHE A 189 -7.81 8.16 38.65
N GLU A 190 -8.49 8.56 37.58
CA GLU A 190 -9.42 9.68 37.60
C GLU A 190 -10.68 9.37 38.43
N LYS A 191 -11.21 8.15 38.34
CA LYS A 191 -12.34 7.69 39.15
C LYS A 191 -11.99 7.68 40.64
N THR A 192 -10.86 7.09 41.01
CA THR A 192 -10.41 7.07 42.40
C THR A 192 -10.22 8.48 42.93
N LYS A 193 -9.59 9.39 42.16
CA LYS A 193 -9.43 10.81 42.54
C LYS A 193 -10.76 11.51 42.83
N GLN A 194 -11.83 11.17 42.11
CA GLN A 194 -13.16 11.74 42.36
C GLN A 194 -13.83 11.17 43.62
N GLN A 195 -13.48 9.94 44.01
CA GLN A 195 -14.05 9.24 45.15
C GLN A 195 -13.28 9.49 46.46
N THR A 196 -11.98 9.77 46.39
CA THR A 196 -11.12 9.99 47.56
C THR A 196 -11.40 11.35 48.20
N LYS A 197 -12.21 11.37 49.27
CA LYS A 197 -12.34 12.51 50.17
C LYS A 197 -11.36 12.33 51.33
N THR A 198 -10.23 13.03 51.29
CA THR A 198 -9.23 12.93 52.35
C THR A 198 -9.67 13.75 53.57
N THR A 199 -9.86 13.08 54.70
CA THR A 199 -10.26 13.69 55.97
C THR A 199 -9.12 13.70 56.98
N THR A 200 -8.28 12.65 56.96
CA THR A 200 -7.17 12.47 57.91
C THR A 200 -5.82 12.83 57.28
N GLU A 201 -4.85 13.31 58.06
CA GLU A 201 -3.50 13.67 57.57
C GLU A 201 -2.76 12.49 56.91
N LYS A 202 -2.97 11.26 57.42
CA LYS A 202 -2.42 10.04 56.82
C LYS A 202 -2.96 9.80 55.41
N GLU A 203 -4.25 10.03 55.19
CA GLU A 203 -4.90 9.90 53.87
C GLU A 203 -4.36 10.93 52.89
N LYS A 204 -4.11 12.17 53.35
CA LYS A 204 -3.47 13.22 52.54
C LYS A 204 -2.08 12.81 52.06
N LYS A 205 -1.27 12.18 52.91
CA LYS A 205 0.06 11.69 52.52
C LYS A 205 -0.02 10.62 51.43
N ILE A 206 -0.99 9.72 51.53
CA ILE A 206 -1.23 8.69 50.50
C ILE A 206 -1.69 9.34 49.20
N ASP A 207 -2.62 10.29 49.24
CA ASP A 207 -3.09 11.02 48.04
C ASP A 207 -1.96 11.75 47.31
N VAL A 208 -1.03 12.39 48.03
CA VAL A 208 0.15 13.01 47.42
C VAL A 208 1.00 11.98 46.66
N SER A 209 1.27 10.83 47.26
CA SER A 209 2.05 9.77 46.60
C SER A 209 1.33 9.21 45.37
N TYR A 210 0.01 9.05 45.45
CA TYR A 210 -0.85 8.60 44.37
C TYR A 210 -0.87 9.58 43.19
N GLN A 211 -1.03 10.87 43.47
CA GLN A 211 -0.91 11.93 42.47
C GLN A 211 0.47 11.98 41.82
N GLY A 212 1.53 11.66 42.57
CA GLY A 212 2.90 11.52 42.04
C GLY A 212 3.00 10.44 40.96
N ILE A 213 2.48 9.24 41.24
CA ILE A 213 2.46 8.11 40.28
C ILE A 213 1.62 8.47 39.05
N TYR A 214 0.45 9.09 39.24
CA TYR A 214 -0.38 9.54 38.11
C TYR A 214 0.35 10.55 37.21
N LYS A 215 1.05 11.54 37.79
CA LYS A 215 1.84 12.50 37.03
C LYS A 215 2.93 11.83 36.19
N GLN A 216 3.70 10.93 36.80
CA GLN A 216 4.73 10.16 36.10
C GLN A 216 4.13 9.33 34.95
N PHE A 217 2.97 8.72 35.18
CA PHE A 217 2.29 7.94 34.15
C PHE A 217 1.83 8.81 32.96
N VAL A 218 1.27 9.99 33.23
CA VAL A 218 0.90 10.96 32.19
C VAL A 218 2.12 11.48 31.43
N GLU A 219 3.25 11.69 32.11
CA GLU A 219 4.51 12.08 31.46
C GLU A 219 5.03 10.99 30.50
N ILE A 220 4.92 9.71 30.87
CA ILE A 220 5.23 8.58 29.99
C ILE A 220 4.31 8.56 28.77
N LEU A 221 3.00 8.76 28.96
CA LEU A 221 2.08 8.85 27.80
C LEU A 221 2.43 10.02 26.88
N ARG A 222 2.84 11.16 27.45
CA ARG A 222 3.27 12.34 26.68
C ARG A 222 4.55 12.09 25.90
N SER A 223 5.50 11.32 26.43
CA SER A 223 6.72 10.94 25.71
C SER A 223 6.43 10.03 24.52
N HIS A 224 5.36 9.23 24.59
CA HIS A 224 4.82 8.44 23.48
C HIS A 224 3.92 9.23 22.52
N HIS A 225 3.94 10.57 22.58
CA HIS A 225 3.13 11.48 21.75
C HIS A 225 1.61 11.34 21.93
N VAL A 226 1.18 10.92 23.11
CA VAL A 226 -0.24 10.96 23.48
C VAL A 226 -0.56 12.34 24.03
N SER A 227 -1.61 12.96 23.51
CA SER A 227 -2.12 14.27 23.97
C SER A 227 -3.59 14.18 24.37
N VAL A 228 -3.99 15.03 25.31
CA VAL A 228 -5.38 15.10 25.80
C VAL A 228 -6.19 16.02 24.89
N ILE A 229 -7.41 15.62 24.56
CA ILE A 229 -8.35 16.45 23.81
C ILE A 229 -8.90 17.55 24.73
N ALA A 230 -8.75 18.81 24.34
CA ALA A 230 -9.32 19.93 25.09
C ALA A 230 -10.84 20.03 24.83
N THR A 231 -11.64 19.86 25.87
CA THR A 231 -13.10 19.69 25.76
C THR A 231 -13.89 20.89 26.30
N VAL A 232 -13.81 21.18 27.60
CA VAL A 232 -14.65 22.18 28.28
C VAL A 232 -14.50 23.57 27.63
N GLY A 233 -15.62 24.19 27.28
CA GLY A 233 -15.66 25.51 26.63
C GLY A 233 -15.32 25.52 25.14
N LYS A 234 -14.99 24.37 24.53
CA LYS A 234 -14.78 24.23 23.09
C LYS A 234 -16.09 23.85 22.36
N PRO A 235 -16.22 24.18 21.07
CA PRO A 235 -17.33 23.70 20.27
C PRO A 235 -17.28 22.17 20.14
N PHE A 236 -18.45 21.55 20.17
CA PHE A 236 -18.56 20.10 19.95
C PHE A 236 -18.11 19.73 18.53
N ASN A 237 -17.34 18.65 18.41
CA ASN A 237 -16.82 18.13 17.15
C ASN A 237 -17.04 16.61 17.13
N PRO A 238 -17.92 16.07 16.27
CA PRO A 238 -18.21 14.64 16.20
C PRO A 238 -16.98 13.75 15.94
N LEU A 239 -15.93 14.27 15.33
CA LEU A 239 -14.71 13.50 15.04
C LEU A 239 -13.86 13.22 16.29
N GLN A 240 -13.95 14.08 17.31
CA GLN A 240 -13.09 14.05 18.49
C GLN A 240 -13.89 13.85 19.80
N HIS A 241 -15.20 14.05 19.76
CA HIS A 241 -16.06 14.10 20.92
C HIS A 241 -17.28 13.18 20.75
N GLU A 242 -17.62 12.48 21.82
CA GLU A 242 -18.82 11.66 21.96
C GLU A 242 -19.79 12.34 22.93
N ALA A 243 -20.96 12.78 22.44
CA ALA A 243 -21.95 13.45 23.27
C ALA A 243 -22.82 12.41 24.02
N ILE A 244 -22.62 12.27 25.33
CA ILE A 244 -23.44 11.37 26.17
C ILE A 244 -24.78 12.00 26.52
N ALA A 245 -24.77 13.28 26.87
CA ALA A 245 -25.96 14.00 27.33
C ALA A 245 -25.99 15.42 26.78
N ARG A 246 -27.21 15.95 26.67
CA ARG A 246 -27.46 17.35 26.35
C ARG A 246 -28.15 17.99 27.55
N GLU A 247 -27.58 19.08 28.06
CA GLU A 247 -28.09 19.79 29.23
C GLU A 247 -28.32 21.25 28.88
N GLU A 248 -29.32 21.85 29.52
CA GLU A 248 -29.55 23.29 29.42
C GLU A 248 -28.51 24.00 30.28
N SER A 249 -27.89 25.04 29.74
CA SER A 249 -26.90 25.83 30.46
C SER A 249 -27.08 27.29 30.11
N ALA A 250 -27.20 28.13 31.16
CA ALA A 250 -27.23 29.58 31.00
C ALA A 250 -25.84 30.15 30.67
N GLU A 251 -24.78 29.43 31.04
CA GLU A 251 -23.38 29.88 30.88
C GLU A 251 -22.84 29.65 29.47
N PHE A 252 -23.20 28.53 28.84
CA PHE A 252 -22.65 28.12 27.55
C PHE A 252 -23.71 28.14 26.44
N LYS A 253 -23.35 28.74 25.29
CA LYS A 253 -24.20 28.74 24.08
C LYS A 253 -24.44 27.31 23.56
N LYS A 254 -25.52 27.14 22.80
CA LYS A 254 -25.88 25.88 22.15
C LYS A 254 -24.69 25.31 21.35
N GLY A 255 -24.40 24.02 21.55
CA GLY A 255 -23.33 23.30 20.84
C GLY A 255 -21.93 23.41 21.47
N ILE A 256 -21.80 24.08 22.62
CA ILE A 256 -20.55 24.13 23.40
C ILE A 256 -20.54 23.01 24.44
N ILE A 257 -19.36 22.45 24.71
CA ILE A 257 -19.17 21.43 25.74
C ILE A 257 -19.19 22.07 27.13
N ILE A 258 -20.15 21.63 27.96
CA ILE A 258 -20.32 22.08 29.35
C ILE A 258 -19.33 21.36 30.27
N LYS A 259 -19.31 20.03 30.17
CA LYS A 259 -18.53 19.19 31.07
C LYS A 259 -18.01 17.96 30.35
N GLU A 260 -16.78 17.60 30.68
CA GLU A 260 -16.16 16.33 30.32
C GLU A 260 -16.50 15.27 31.36
N SER A 261 -17.08 14.15 30.91
CA SER A 261 -17.37 12.99 31.75
C SER A 261 -16.20 12.01 31.75
N ARG A 262 -15.55 11.82 30.60
CA ARG A 262 -14.36 10.97 30.43
C ARG A 262 -13.43 11.60 29.41
N ARG A 263 -12.14 11.62 29.72
CA ARG A 263 -11.14 12.24 28.86
C ARG A 263 -10.93 11.51 27.55
N GLY A 264 -10.79 12.30 26.48
CA GLY A 264 -10.39 11.82 25.15
C GLY A 264 -8.88 12.01 24.92
N PHE A 265 -8.31 11.14 24.11
CA PHE A 265 -6.86 11.12 23.83
C PHE A 265 -6.59 10.99 22.34
N LEU A 266 -5.53 11.69 21.90
CA LEU A 266 -4.99 11.69 20.56
C LEU A 266 -3.58 11.08 20.59
N LEU A 267 -3.28 10.18 19.66
CA LEU A 267 -1.93 9.74 19.37
C LEU A 267 -1.43 10.49 18.13
N ARG A 268 -0.53 11.45 18.34
CA ARG A 268 -0.15 12.43 17.31
C ARG A 268 -1.41 13.14 16.77
N ASP A 269 -1.86 12.79 15.56
CA ASP A 269 -3.04 13.36 14.91
C ASP A 269 -4.24 12.40 14.85
N ARG A 270 -4.07 11.14 15.29
CA ARG A 270 -5.13 10.12 15.26
C ARG A 270 -5.86 10.09 16.60
N VAL A 271 -7.19 10.04 16.57
CA VAL A 271 -8.02 9.86 17.77
C VAL A 271 -7.92 8.41 18.23
N LEU A 272 -7.40 8.19 19.44
CA LEU A 272 -7.42 6.86 20.09
C LEU A 272 -8.80 6.61 20.68
N ARG A 273 -9.31 7.60 21.42
CA ARG A 273 -10.61 7.53 22.08
C ARG A 273 -11.23 8.92 22.11
N PRO A 274 -12.48 9.09 21.63
CA PRO A 274 -13.16 10.36 21.71
C PRO A 274 -13.43 10.74 23.16
N ALA A 275 -13.46 12.05 23.45
CA ALA A 275 -13.81 12.52 24.78
C ALA A 275 -15.32 12.44 24.98
N GLN A 276 -15.76 11.89 26.12
CA GLN A 276 -17.17 11.80 26.43
C GLN A 276 -17.62 13.06 27.15
N VAL A 277 -18.58 13.76 26.55
CA VAL A 277 -18.91 15.13 26.92
C VAL A 277 -20.41 15.35 27.06
N LYS A 278 -20.77 16.35 27.87
CA LYS A 278 -22.11 16.93 27.95
C LYS A 278 -22.15 18.23 27.15
N VAL A 279 -23.12 18.36 26.25
CA VAL A 279 -23.23 19.49 25.32
C VAL A 279 -24.39 20.40 25.70
N SER A 280 -24.19 21.72 25.61
CA SER A 280 -25.22 22.71 25.90
C SER A 280 -26.29 22.78 24.81
N LEU A 281 -27.56 22.83 25.22
CA LEU A 281 -28.69 23.18 24.37
C LEU A 281 -28.89 24.71 24.24
N GLY A 282 -28.11 25.50 24.98
CA GLY A 282 -28.31 26.93 25.20
C GLY A 282 -29.15 27.22 26.45
N PRO A 283 -29.37 28.50 26.78
CA PRO A 283 -30.33 28.88 27.81
C PRO A 283 -31.72 28.46 27.31
N GLY A 284 -32.33 27.47 27.98
CA GLY A 284 -33.63 26.94 27.61
C GLY A 284 -34.66 28.06 27.50
N THR A 285 -35.32 28.19 26.36
CA THR A 285 -36.61 28.87 26.33
C THR A 285 -37.60 27.90 26.96
N ASN A 286 -37.97 28.13 28.21
CA ASN A 286 -39.03 27.40 28.90
C ASN A 286 -40.25 27.27 27.97
N LYS A 287 -40.46 26.10 27.37
CA LYS A 287 -41.74 25.71 26.79
C LYS A 287 -42.37 24.76 27.78
N SER A 288 -43.35 25.30 28.50
CA SER A 288 -44.22 24.60 29.45
C SER A 288 -44.76 23.28 28.87
N PRO A 289 -45.03 22.26 29.69
CA PRO A 289 -45.66 21.04 29.23
C PRO A 289 -47.07 21.39 28.74
N VAL A 290 -47.34 21.17 27.45
CA VAL A 290 -48.68 21.26 26.89
C VAL A 290 -49.45 20.05 27.39
N SER A 291 -50.34 20.28 28.35
CA SER A 291 -51.38 19.33 28.74
C SER A 291 -52.25 18.99 27.52
N PRO A 292 -52.61 17.72 27.28
CA PRO A 292 -53.64 17.40 26.31
C PRO A 292 -55.00 17.78 26.90
N ASP A 293 -55.58 18.88 26.42
CA ASP A 293 -56.95 19.27 26.74
C ASP A 293 -57.91 18.32 26.00
N ASN A 294 -58.68 17.58 26.79
CA ASN A 294 -59.63 16.59 26.33
C ASN A 294 -61.02 17.18 26.55
N SER A 295 -61.48 18.02 25.62
CA SER A 295 -62.84 18.56 25.61
C SER A 295 -63.72 17.76 24.64
N MET A 296 -64.51 16.88 25.24
CA MET A 296 -65.76 16.37 24.67
C MET A 296 -66.72 17.54 24.47
N GLU A 297 -67.12 17.82 23.24
CA GLU A 297 -68.41 18.45 22.96
C GLU A 297 -69.12 17.68 21.84
N ARG A 298 -70.21 17.01 22.21
CA ARG A 298 -71.30 16.61 21.30
C ARG A 298 -72.17 17.85 21.06
N PRO A 299 -72.62 18.15 19.84
CA PRO A 299 -73.76 19.02 19.66
C PRO A 299 -75.06 18.20 19.71
N SER A 300 -75.89 18.55 20.68
CA SER A 300 -77.29 18.16 20.80
C SER A 300 -78.20 19.15 20.05
N THR A 301 -79.17 18.61 19.29
CA THR A 301 -80.50 19.20 18.96
C THR A 301 -80.53 20.44 18.05
N ALA A 302 -81.51 20.70 17.17
CA ALA A 302 -82.85 20.15 16.90
C ALA A 302 -83.38 20.71 15.55
N ALA A 303 -84.44 20.05 15.00
CA ALA A 303 -85.50 20.57 14.11
C ALA A 303 -85.06 21.20 12.76
N GLY A 304 -85.57 20.84 11.58
CA GLY A 304 -86.88 20.37 11.14
C GLY A 304 -87.22 21.12 9.84
N ILE A 305 -88.18 20.61 9.06
CA ILE A 305 -88.98 21.30 8.02
C ILE A 305 -88.57 21.12 6.54
N ASP A 306 -89.37 20.25 5.89
CA ASP A 306 -90.08 20.35 4.61
C ASP A 306 -89.45 20.38 3.19
N GLU A 307 -90.04 19.46 2.40
CA GLU A 307 -90.68 19.59 1.07
C GLU A 307 -90.02 19.05 -0.22
N ARG A 308 -90.83 18.17 -0.85
CA ARG A 308 -90.95 17.70 -2.25
C ARG A 308 -90.11 16.52 -2.74
#